data_AF-A0A8C3JPB7-F1
#
_entry.id   AF-A0A8C3JPB7-F1
#
_cell.length_a   1.000
_cell.length_b   1.000
_cell.length_c   1.000
_cell.angle_alpha   90.00
_cell.angle_beta   90.00
_cell.angle_gamma   90.00
#
_symmetry.space_group_name_H-M   'P 1'
#
loop_
_entity.id
_entity.type
_entity.pdbx_description
1 polymer ?
#
loop_
_entity_poly.entity_id
_entity_poly.type
_entity_poly.pdbx_seq_one_letter_code
_entity_poly.pdbx_strand_id
1 'polypeptide(L)'
;MDLRLRDFLLVYNRMTELCFQHCVSNLNYRLLTGAEERCLDGCAGKLVRANHRLMRAYVGLMPAIVQRRAAHYEAPAAPAPASEGAGAAGAGPDPPAAPGPDRPSHGAPGTGT
;
A
#
# COMPACT_ATOMS: atom_id res chain seq x y z
N MET A 1 -16.50 -19.62 -7.70
CA MET A 1 -15.58 -20.57 -7.05
C MET A 1 -14.15 -20.05 -7.21
N ASP A 2 -13.89 -18.76 -6.98
CA ASP A 2 -12.71 -18.12 -7.60
C ASP A 2 -11.96 -17.15 -6.68
N LEU A 3 -12.23 -17.16 -5.37
CA LEU A 3 -11.57 -16.24 -4.43
C LEU A 3 -10.05 -16.44 -4.44
N ARG A 4 -9.56 -17.68 -4.53
CA ARG A 4 -8.11 -17.98 -4.59
C ARG A 4 -7.43 -17.50 -5.86
N LEU A 5 -8.10 -17.60 -7.01
CA LEU A 5 -7.57 -17.10 -8.27
C LEU A 5 -7.55 -15.57 -8.26
N ARG A 6 -8.63 -14.95 -7.80
CA ARG A 6 -8.72 -13.50 -7.67
C ARG A 6 -7.63 -12.94 -6.76
N ASP A 7 -7.39 -13.57 -5.62
CA ASP A 7 -6.36 -13.15 -4.68
C ASP A 7 -4.95 -13.32 -5.28
N PHE A 8 -4.71 -14.41 -6.00
CA PHE A 8 -3.46 -14.60 -6.75
C PHE A 8 -3.24 -13.50 -7.78
N LEU A 9 -4.25 -13.21 -8.60
CA LEU A 9 -4.16 -12.18 -9.65
C LEU A 9 -3.96 -10.78 -9.06
N LEU A 10 -4.56 -10.49 -7.90
CA LEU A 10 -4.33 -9.23 -7.19
C LEU A 10 -2.86 -9.07 -6.77
N VAL A 11 -2.27 -10.12 -6.19
CA VAL A 11 -0.85 -10.10 -5.79
C VAL A 11 0.06 -10.06 -7.02
N TYR A 12 -0.26 -10.82 -8.06
CA TYR A 12 0.49 -10.82 -9.32
C TYR A 12 0.50 -9.44 -9.98
N ASN A 13 -0.66 -8.82 -10.16
CA ASN A 13 -0.75 -7.49 -10.78
C ASN A 13 -0.01 -6.42 -9.97
N ARG A 14 -0.07 -6.51 -8.64
CA ARG A 14 0.69 -5.60 -7.79
C ARG A 14 2.20 -5.85 -7.89
N MET A 15 2.61 -7.11 -7.99
CA MET A 15 4.01 -7.47 -8.13
C MET A 15 4.59 -6.97 -9.45
N THR A 16 3.86 -7.16 -10.56
CA THR A 16 4.33 -6.72 -11.89
C THR A 16 4.46 -5.21 -11.96
N GLU A 17 3.50 -4.46 -11.44
CA GLU A 17 3.57 -3.00 -11.37
C GLU A 17 4.80 -2.52 -10.57
N LEU A 18 4.99 -3.06 -9.36
CA LEU A 18 6.07 -2.64 -8.46
C LEU A 18 7.45 -2.98 -9.04
N CYS A 19 7.61 -4.19 -9.57
CA CYS A 19 8.88 -4.60 -10.15
C CYS A 19 9.18 -3.85 -11.46
N PHE A 20 8.17 -3.50 -12.25
CA PHE A 20 8.36 -2.64 -13.42
C PHE A 20 8.84 -1.25 -13.02
N GLN A 21 8.14 -0.59 -12.09
CA GLN A 21 8.50 0.76 -11.61
C GLN A 21 9.91 0.82 -10.98
N HIS A 22 10.35 -0.25 -10.34
CA HIS A 22 11.63 -0.28 -9.63
C HIS A 22 12.81 -0.73 -10.49
N CYS A 23 12.60 -1.72 -11.36
CA CYS A 23 13.70 -2.35 -12.11
C CYS A 23 13.83 -1.84 -13.54
N VAL A 24 12.74 -1.47 -14.21
CA VAL A 24 12.80 -1.03 -15.61
C VAL A 24 13.07 0.47 -15.62
N SER A 25 14.29 0.83 -16.02
CA SER A 25 14.75 2.23 -16.04
C SER A 25 15.13 2.69 -17.43
N ASN A 26 15.40 1.75 -18.35
CA ASN A 26 15.77 2.03 -19.72
C ASN A 26 14.73 1.49 -20.70
N LEU A 27 13.98 2.40 -21.32
CA LEU A 27 12.92 2.08 -22.29
C LEU A 27 13.36 2.30 -23.76
N ASN A 28 14.66 2.46 -24.01
CA ASN A 28 15.19 2.70 -25.35
C ASN A 28 15.14 1.44 -26.26
N TYR A 29 15.00 0.26 -25.66
CA TYR A 29 14.93 -1.02 -26.37
C TYR A 29 13.69 -1.81 -25.95
N ARG A 30 13.18 -2.66 -26.84
CA ARG A 30 12.02 -3.51 -26.55
C ARG A 30 12.33 -4.67 -25.60
N LEU A 31 13.59 -5.09 -25.55
CA LEU A 31 14.02 -6.22 -24.74
C LEU A 31 14.70 -5.72 -23.46
N LEU A 32 14.47 -6.45 -22.39
CA LEU A 32 15.04 -6.17 -21.08
C LEU A 32 16.56 -6.34 -21.10
N THR A 33 17.29 -5.43 -20.45
CA THR A 33 18.74 -5.60 -20.29
C THR A 33 19.03 -6.66 -19.23
N GLY A 34 20.20 -7.32 -19.31
CA GLY A 34 20.56 -8.34 -18.32
C GLY A 34 20.64 -7.82 -16.87
N ALA A 35 20.84 -6.51 -16.67
CA ALA A 35 20.80 -5.90 -15.33
C ALA A 35 19.37 -5.80 -14.80
N GLU A 36 18.43 -5.38 -15.64
CA GLU A 36 17.01 -5.28 -15.30
C GLU A 36 16.40 -6.68 -15.07
N GLU A 37 16.81 -7.69 -15.84
CA GLU A 37 16.37 -9.08 -15.66
C GLU A 37 16.77 -9.62 -14.27
N ARG A 38 18.04 -9.45 -13.88
CA ARG A 38 18.50 -9.81 -12.52
C ARG A 38 17.77 -9.03 -11.43
N CYS A 39 17.40 -7.77 -11.69
CA CYS A 39 16.60 -6.99 -10.76
C CYS A 39 15.18 -7.56 -10.60
N LEU A 40 14.52 -7.92 -11.71
CA LEU A 40 13.17 -8.49 -11.69
C LEU A 40 13.11 -9.81 -10.92
N ASP A 41 14.08 -10.71 -11.13
CA ASP A 41 14.18 -11.97 -10.38
C ASP A 41 14.30 -11.72 -8.87
N GLY A 42 15.18 -10.78 -8.51
CA GLY A 42 15.35 -10.35 -7.12
C GLY A 42 14.09 -9.72 -6.55
N CYS A 43 13.41 -8.87 -7.31
CA CYS A 43 12.18 -8.18 -6.92
C CYS A 43 11.03 -9.15 -6.67
N ALA A 44 10.73 -10.02 -7.63
CA ALA A 44 9.68 -11.02 -7.53
C ALA A 44 9.94 -11.96 -6.35
N GLY A 45 11.17 -12.47 -6.21
CA GLY A 45 11.54 -13.32 -5.09
C GLY A 45 11.40 -12.63 -3.73
N LYS A 46 11.80 -11.36 -3.62
CA LYS A 46 11.62 -10.57 -2.38
C LYS A 46 10.14 -10.37 -2.07
N LEU A 47 9.34 -10.00 -3.07
CA LEU A 47 7.93 -9.70 -2.88
C LEU A 47 7.14 -10.95 -2.48
N VAL A 48 7.39 -12.11 -3.09
CA VAL A 48 6.77 -13.39 -2.68
C VAL A 48 7.11 -13.72 -1.23
N ARG A 49 8.39 -13.63 -0.84
CA ARG A 49 8.80 -13.90 0.56
C ARG A 49 8.18 -12.91 1.53
N ALA A 50 8.13 -11.63 1.17
CA ALA A 50 7.52 -10.58 1.98
C ALA A 50 6.00 -10.79 2.11
N ASN A 51 5.33 -11.13 1.01
CA ASN A 51 3.90 -11.42 0.98
C ASN A 51 3.55 -12.60 1.89
N HIS A 52 4.32 -13.70 1.84
CA HIS A 52 4.11 -14.83 2.75
C HIS A 52 4.35 -14.46 4.23
N ARG A 53 5.38 -13.66 4.53
CA ARG A 53 5.64 -13.18 5.91
C ARG A 53 4.49 -12.32 6.42
N LEU A 54 4.03 -11.37 5.60
CA LEU A 54 2.91 -10.50 5.92
C LEU A 54 1.63 -11.30 6.12
N MET A 55 1.33 -12.23 5.21
CA MET A 55 0.13 -13.05 5.29
C MET A 55 0.13 -13.92 6.54
N ARG A 56 1.29 -14.47 6.93
CA ARG A 56 1.43 -15.22 8.20
C ARG A 56 1.13 -14.34 9.41
N ALA A 57 1.69 -13.13 9.46
CA ALA A 57 1.44 -12.19 10.56
C ALA A 57 -0.03 -11.75 10.58
N TYR A 58 -0.62 -11.48 9.42
CA TYR A 58 -2.02 -11.08 9.27
C TYR A 58 -2.97 -12.14 9.82
N VAL A 59 -2.78 -13.41 9.44
CA VAL A 59 -3.61 -14.52 9.96
C VAL A 59 -3.45 -14.68 11.47
N GLY A 60 -2.26 -14.42 12.02
CA GLY A 60 -2.03 -14.44 13.47
C GLY A 60 -2.71 -13.30 14.23
N LEU A 61 -2.81 -12.12 13.63
CA LEU A 61 -3.31 -10.91 14.30
C LEU A 61 -4.80 -10.62 14.06
N MET A 62 -5.32 -10.99 12.89
CA MET A 62 -6.68 -10.66 12.47
C MET A 62 -7.79 -11.15 13.40
N PRO A 63 -7.74 -12.36 13.98
CA PRO A 63 -8.80 -12.82 14.87
C PRO A 63 -9.00 -11.88 16.06
N ALA A 64 -7.92 -11.42 16.69
CA ALA A 64 -7.97 -10.48 17.80
C ALA A 64 -8.50 -9.09 17.38
N ILE A 65 -8.10 -8.61 16.19
CA ILE A 65 -8.59 -7.34 15.64
C ILE A 65 -10.10 -7.43 15.37
N VAL A 66 -10.56 -8.52 14.75
CA VAL A 66 -11.97 -8.71 14.40
C VAL A 66 -12.83 -8.90 15.65
N GLN A 67 -12.36 -9.65 16.65
CA GLN A 67 -13.06 -9.80 17.93
C GLN A 67 -13.24 -8.46 18.65
N ARG A 68 -12.19 -7.64 18.70
CA ARG A 68 -12.30 -6.29 19.28
C ARG A 68 -13.32 -5.44 18.53
N ARG A 69 -13.29 -5.49 17.19
CA ARG A 69 -14.29 -4.78 16.36
C ARG A 69 -15.70 -5.27 16.65
N ALA A 70 -15.94 -6.59 16.70
CA ALA A 70 -17.24 -7.17 17.02
C ALA A 70 -17.76 -6.72 18.40
N ALA A 71 -16.90 -6.75 19.43
CA ALA A 71 -17.26 -6.27 20.76
C ALA A 71 -17.61 -4.78 20.81
N HIS A 72 -17.00 -3.94 19.96
CA HIS A 72 -17.41 -2.53 19.83
C HIS A 72 -18.77 -2.35 19.12
N TYR A 73 -19.19 -3.28 18.27
CA TYR A 73 -20.52 -3.26 17.65
C TYR A 73 -21.61 -3.85 18.56
N GLU A 74 -21.25 -4.81 19.42
CA GLU A 74 -22.16 -5.48 20.34
C GLU A 74 -22.29 -4.79 21.70
N ALA A 75 -21.32 -3.93 22.08
CA ALA A 75 -21.51 -3.01 23.20
C ALA A 75 -22.78 -2.20 22.92
N PRO A 76 -23.75 -2.17 23.86
CA PRO A 76 -24.88 -1.25 23.72
C PRO A 76 -24.28 0.12 23.47
N ALA A 77 -24.80 0.85 22.48
CA ALA A 77 -24.47 2.26 22.33
C ALA A 77 -24.74 2.92 23.69
N ALA A 78 -23.70 3.01 24.52
CA ALA A 78 -23.78 3.72 25.78
C ALA A 78 -24.19 5.12 25.36
N PRO A 79 -25.29 5.66 25.90
CA PRO A 79 -25.76 6.97 25.48
C PRO A 79 -24.57 7.92 25.62
N ALA A 80 -24.18 8.53 24.49
CA ALA A 80 -23.21 9.60 24.49
C ALA A 80 -23.62 10.56 25.61
N PRO A 81 -22.71 11.02 26.48
CA PRO A 81 -23.07 12.02 27.47
C PRO A 81 -23.65 13.21 26.69
N ALA A 82 -24.94 13.47 26.91
CA ALA A 82 -25.61 14.62 26.36
C ALA A 82 -25.00 15.86 27.01
N SER A 83 -23.95 16.40 26.38
CA SER A 83 -23.55 17.77 26.57
C SER A 83 -24.37 18.61 25.60
N GLU A 84 -25.53 19.09 26.06
CA GLU A 84 -26.19 20.23 25.45
C GLU A 84 -25.39 21.49 25.79
N GLY A 85 -24.94 22.22 24.75
CA GLY A 85 -24.34 23.54 24.94
C GLY A 85 -23.35 24.01 23.87
N ALA A 86 -23.88 24.30 22.67
CA ALA A 86 -23.44 25.34 21.74
C ALA A 86 -22.00 25.33 21.15
N GLY A 87 -21.94 25.17 19.82
CA GLY A 87 -21.20 26.11 18.97
C GLY A 87 -20.08 25.54 18.09
N ALA A 88 -20.22 25.88 16.80
CA ALA A 88 -19.18 25.97 15.76
C ALA A 88 -18.79 24.71 14.96
N ALA A 89 -19.23 24.74 13.70
CA ALA A 89 -18.44 24.58 12.48
C ALA A 89 -17.58 23.31 12.27
N GLY A 90 -17.89 22.63 11.16
CA GLY A 90 -16.84 22.30 10.19
C GLY A 90 -16.59 20.81 9.92
N ALA A 91 -16.64 20.49 8.62
CA ALA A 91 -15.93 19.42 7.93
C ALA A 91 -16.27 17.96 8.27
N GLY A 92 -16.97 17.31 7.34
CA GLY A 92 -16.90 15.85 7.21
C GLY A 92 -15.45 15.43 6.92
N PRO A 93 -15.01 14.25 7.39
CA PRO A 93 -13.64 13.82 7.17
C PRO A 93 -13.45 13.46 5.70
N ASP A 94 -12.59 14.23 5.02
CA ASP A 94 -12.02 13.87 3.73
C ASP A 94 -11.31 12.50 3.81
N PRO A 95 -11.32 11.69 2.74
CA PRO A 95 -10.55 10.47 2.68
C PRO A 95 -9.04 10.78 2.74
N PRO A 96 -8.20 9.91 3.34
CA PRO A 96 -6.77 10.17 3.41
C PRO A 96 -6.16 10.22 2.02
N ALA A 97 -5.60 11.39 1.68
CA ALA A 97 -4.81 11.61 0.48
C ALA A 97 -3.63 10.62 0.46
N ALA A 98 -3.51 9.88 -0.64
CA ALA A 98 -2.32 9.06 -0.92
C ALA A 98 -1.08 9.97 -1.03
N PRO A 99 0.08 9.59 -0.46
CA PRO A 99 1.31 10.32 -0.72
C PRO A 99 1.67 10.14 -2.20
N GLY A 100 1.63 11.24 -2.95
CA GLY A 100 2.08 11.31 -4.34
C GLY A 100 3.60 11.17 -4.44
N PRO A 101 4.14 10.86 -5.63
CA PRO A 101 5.56 10.62 -5.82
C PRO A 101 6.36 11.92 -5.69
N ASP A 102 7.40 11.91 -4.85
CA ASP A 102 8.45 12.93 -4.82
C ASP A 102 9.06 13.08 -6.22
N ARG A 103 8.88 14.26 -6.82
CA ARG A 103 9.52 14.63 -8.07
C ARG A 103 10.91 15.20 -7.74
N PRO A 104 12.01 14.67 -8.28
CA PRO A 104 13.33 15.26 -8.06
C PRO A 104 13.39 16.66 -8.69
N SER A 105 13.82 17.64 -7.90
CA SER A 105 14.11 18.99 -8.38
C SER A 105 15.42 18.98 -9.16
N HIS A 106 15.36 19.19 -10.47
CA HIS A 106 16.54 19.44 -11.29
C HIS A 106 17.09 20.84 -10.98
N GLY A 107 18.18 20.89 -10.21
CA GLY A 107 19.03 22.07 -10.12
C GLY A 107 19.85 22.24 -11.40
N ALA A 108 19.74 23.42 -12.01
CA ALA A 108 20.54 23.84 -13.16
C ALA A 108 22.03 24.03 -12.78
N PRO A 109 22.96 23.96 -13.75
CA PRO A 109 24.39 24.04 -13.48
C PRO A 109 24.83 25.51 -13.26
N GLY A 110 25.47 25.77 -12.12
CA GLY A 110 26.24 26.99 -11.91
C GLY A 110 27.56 26.91 -12.67
N THR A 111 27.74 27.83 -13.62
CA THR A 111 29.06 28.15 -14.19
C THR A 111 29.72 29.18 -13.29
N GLY A 112 30.98 28.93 -12.89
CA GLY A 112 31.70 29.82 -11.99
C GLY A 112 33.19 29.47 -11.93
N THR A 113 33.93 30.08 -12.86
CA THR A 113 35.36 30.45 -12.84
C THR A 113 36.40 29.46 -12.30
#